data_AF-A0A2S5E430-F1
#
_entry.id   AF-A0A2S5E430-F1
#
_cell.length_a   1.000
_cell.length_b   1.000
_cell.length_c   1.000
_cell.angle_alpha   90.00
_cell.angle_beta   90.00
_cell.angle_gamma   90.00
#
_symmetry.space_group_name_H-M   'P 1'
#
loop_
_entity.id
_entity.type
_entity.pdbx_description
1 polymer ?
#
loop_
_entity_poly.entity_id
_entity_poly.type
_entity_poly.pdbx_seq_one_letter_code
_entity_poly.pdbx_strand_id
1 'polypeptide(L)' 'MRTTVTIDDDLYTKALQMAEPGMDKADLFREAIKTFVRVQAAKRLAALGGTMSDMADIPRRRQEPESQ' A
#
# COMPACT_ATOMS: atom_id res chain seq x y z
N MET A 1 -17.12 -10.59 -11.99
CA MET A 1 -16.99 -9.78 -13.22
C MET A 1 -15.87 -10.39 -14.05
N ARG A 2 -16.06 -10.59 -15.36
CA ARG A 2 -15.02 -11.11 -16.27
C ARG A 2 -14.48 -9.94 -17.09
N THR A 3 -13.18 -9.72 -17.04
CA THR A 3 -12.51 -8.62 -17.74
C THR A 3 -11.28 -9.18 -18.44
N THR A 4 -11.07 -8.79 -19.70
CA THR A 4 -9.85 -9.09 -20.45
C THR A 4 -8.99 -7.84 -20.48
N VAL A 5 -7.71 -7.97 -20.15
CA VAL A 5 -6.74 -6.87 -20.12
C VAL A 5 -5.48 -7.29 -20.86
N THR A 6 -4.87 -6.34 -21.56
CA THR A 6 -3.56 -6.52 -22.18
C THR A 6 -2.49 -6.06 -21.21
N ILE A 7 -1.48 -6.89 -20.98
CA ILE A 7 -0.34 -6.61 -20.10
C ILE A 7 0.95 -6.95 -20.85
N ASP A 8 2.02 -6.24 -20.47
CA ASP A 8 3.36 -6.50 -20.93
C ASP A 8 3.89 -7.83 -20.36
N ASP A 9 4.46 -8.69 -21.22
CA ASP A 9 4.92 -10.03 -20.85
C ASP A 9 6.14 -10.01 -19.91
N ASP A 10 7.03 -9.02 -20.04
CA ASP A 10 8.19 -8.89 -19.16
C ASP A 10 7.74 -8.47 -17.76
N LEU A 11 6.76 -7.56 -17.68
CA LEU A 11 6.15 -7.17 -16.41
C LEU A 11 5.44 -8.35 -15.76
N TYR A 12 4.66 -9.11 -16.53
CA TYR A 12 3.95 -10.29 -16.02
C TYR A 12 4.91 -11.38 -15.53
N THR A 13 6.00 -11.62 -16.26
CA THR A 13 7.01 -12.61 -15.88
C THR A 13 7.73 -12.21 -14.59
N LYS A 14 8.11 -10.94 -14.45
CA LYS A 14 8.69 -10.42 -13.20
C LYS A 14 7.74 -10.56 -12.02
N ALA A 15 6.45 -10.27 -12.23
CA ALA A 15 5.44 -10.42 -11.19
C ALA A 15 5.30 -11.89 -10.75
N LEU A 16 5.32 -12.84 -11.70
CA LEU A 16 5.30 -14.28 -11.39
C LEU A 16 6.55 -14.75 -10.63
N GLN A 17 7.73 -14.23 -10.94
CA GLN A 17 8.97 -14.58 -10.21
C GLN A 17 8.94 -14.15 -8.74
N MET A 18 8.18 -13.09 -8.44
CA MET A 18 8.02 -12.55 -7.08
C MET A 18 6.78 -13.11 -6.37
N ALA A 19 5.87 -13.75 -7.11
CA ALA A 19 4.64 -14.29 -6.57
C ALA A 19 4.91 -15.50 -5.68
N GLU A 20 4.03 -15.71 -4.70
CA GLU A 20 4.08 -16.90 -3.86
C GLU A 20 3.84 -18.18 -4.68
N PRO A 21 4.46 -19.31 -4.30
CA PRO A 21 4.24 -20.58 -4.96
C PRO A 21 2.75 -20.95 -4.98
N GLY A 22 2.21 -21.23 -6.16
CA GLY A 22 0.80 -21.63 -6.34
C GLY A 22 -0.18 -20.46 -6.50
N MET A 23 0.29 -19.21 -6.54
CA MET A 23 -0.57 -18.07 -6.86
C MET A 23 -1.09 -18.19 -8.31
N ASP A 24 -2.41 -18.09 -8.47
CA ASP A 24 -3.03 -18.10 -9.80
C ASP A 24 -2.98 -16.71 -10.45
N LYS A 25 -3.33 -16.64 -11.75
CA LYS A 25 -3.32 -15.36 -12.48
C LYS A 25 -4.32 -14.35 -11.89
N ALA A 26 -5.49 -14.82 -11.47
CA ALA A 26 -6.56 -13.95 -10.96
C ALA A 26 -6.18 -13.34 -9.61
N ASP A 27 -5.50 -14.09 -8.76
CA ASP A 27 -4.99 -13.67 -7.47
C ASP A 27 -3.89 -12.62 -7.63
N LEU A 28 -2.96 -12.84 -8.58
CA LEU A 28 -1.95 -11.84 -8.91
C LEU A 28 -2.58 -10.50 -9.33
N PHE A 29 -3.58 -10.54 -10.21
CA PHE A 29 -4.32 -9.34 -10.61
C PHE A 29 -5.08 -8.70 -9.45
N ARG A 30 -5.71 -9.50 -8.59
CA ARG A 30 -6.44 -9.00 -7.41
C ARG A 30 -5.50 -8.28 -6.45
N GLU A 31 -4.32 -8.83 -6.19
CA GLU A 31 -3.32 -8.21 -5.33
C GLU A 31 -2.71 -6.94 -5.96
N ALA A 32 -2.50 -6.92 -7.27
CA ALA A 32 -2.08 -5.71 -7.98
C ALA A 32 -3.09 -4.57 -7.79
N ILE A 33 -4.40 -4.85 -7.93
CA ILE A 33 -5.45 -3.84 -7.72
C ILE A 33 -5.54 -3.38 -6.26
N LYS A 34 -5.49 -4.30 -5.29
CA LYS A 34 -5.46 -3.93 -3.86
C LYS A 34 -4.27 -3.03 -3.54
N THR A 35 -3.10 -3.36 -4.06
CA THR A 35 -1.87 -2.59 -3.87
C THR A 35 -1.99 -1.21 -4.50
N PHE A 36 -2.52 -1.11 -5.72
CA PHE A 36 -2.78 0.18 -6.38
C PHE A 36 -3.68 1.09 -5.54
N VAL A 37 -4.81 0.57 -5.02
CA VAL A 37 -5.71 1.33 -4.15
C VAL A 37 -4.97 1.83 -2.91
N ARG A 38 -4.17 0.96 -2.26
CA ARG A 38 -3.40 1.32 -1.07
C ARG A 38 -2.40 2.45 -1.34
N VAL A 39 -1.65 2.36 -2.45
CA VAL A 39 -0.67 3.37 -2.84
C VAL A 39 -1.35 4.71 -3.17
N GLN A 40 -2.46 4.68 -3.90
CA GLN A 40 -3.20 5.91 -4.23
C GLN A 40 -3.83 6.57 -2.99
N ALA A 41 -4.39 5.77 -2.09
CA ALA A 41 -4.89 6.27 -0.81
C ALA A 41 -3.77 6.93 0.01
N ALA A 42 -2.61 6.28 0.11
CA ALA A 42 -1.44 6.84 0.80
C ALA A 42 -0.95 8.14 0.16
N LYS A 43 -0.87 8.21 -1.19
CA LYS A 43 -0.51 9.44 -1.91
C LYS A 43 -1.50 10.58 -1.64
N ARG A 44 -2.80 10.29 -1.64
CA ARG A 44 -3.84 11.28 -1.31
C ARG A 44 -3.71 11.78 0.12
N LEU A 45 -3.49 10.88 1.09
CA LEU A 45 -3.25 11.26 2.48
C LEU A 45 -1.98 12.10 2.65
N ALA A 46 -0.89 11.72 1.98
CA ALA A 46 0.35 12.49 2.01
C ALA A 46 0.18 13.89 1.40
N ALA A 47 -0.64 14.02 0.33
CA ALA A 47 -0.97 15.31 -0.27
C ALA A 47 -1.85 16.19 0.64
N LEU A 48 -2.60 15.59 1.57
CA LEU A 48 -3.28 16.32 2.66
C LEU A 48 -2.31 16.74 3.79
N GLY A 49 -1.04 16.35 3.71
CA GLY A 49 -0.02 16.66 4.71
C GLY A 49 0.12 18.16 4.92
N GLY A 50 -0.32 18.63 6.10
CA GLY A 50 -0.24 20.03 6.50
C GLY A 50 -1.45 20.90 6.13
N THR A 51 -2.52 20.35 5.53
CA THR A 51 -3.73 21.13 5.23
C THR A 51 -4.57 21.46 6.47
N MET A 52 -4.25 20.85 7.61
CA MET A 52 -4.84 21.21 8.91
C MET A 52 -3.80 21.98 9.73
N SER A 53 -3.60 23.27 9.42
CA SER A 53 -2.70 24.15 10.20
C SER A 53 -3.10 24.26 11.68
N ASP A 54 -4.39 24.10 12.00
CA ASP A 54 -4.92 24.17 13.36
C ASP A 54 -5.02 22.79 14.06
N MET A 55 -4.38 21.76 13.52
CA MET A 55 -4.39 20.43 14.15
C MET A 55 -3.68 20.49 15.50
N ALA A 56 -4.34 20.02 16.56
CA ALA A 56 -3.74 19.95 17.89
C ALA A 56 -2.49 19.05 17.90
N ASP A 57 -1.43 19.49 18.57
CA ASP A 57 -0.17 18.75 18.66
C ASP A 57 -0.38 17.41 19.39
N ILE A 58 0.27 16.35 18.91
CA ILE A 58 0.13 15.01 19.48
C ILE A 58 0.98 14.93 20.76
N PRO A 59 0.39 14.62 21.93
CA PRO A 59 1.15 14.57 23.18
C PRO A 59 2.28 13.55 23.11
N ARG A 60 3.53 14.00 23.33
CA ARG A 60 4.68 13.09 23.38
C ARG A 60 4.63 12.29 24.68
N ARG A 61 4.43 10.98 24.59
CA ARG A 61 4.58 10.09 25.75
C ARG A 61 6.07 9.80 25.96
N ARG A 62 6.70 10.51 26.90
CA ARG A 62 8.02 10.11 27.43
C ARG A 62 7.78 9.00 28.46
N GLN A 63 8.49 7.87 28.34
CA GLN A 63 8.49 6.87 29.42
C GLN A 63 9.04 7.54 30.68
N GLU A 64 8.31 7.45 31.79
CA GLU A 64 8.84 7.90 33.08
C GLU A 64 10.11 7.10 33.38
N PRO A 65 11.18 7.75 33.85
CA PRO A 65 12.40 7.04 34.21
C PRO A 65 12.05 6.00 35.28
N GLU A 66 12.44 4.75 35.06
CA GLU A 66 12.33 3.70 36.06
C GLU A 66 13.08 4.16 37.31
N SER A 67 12.32 4.51 38.36
CA SER A 67 12.86 4.78 39.68
C SER A 67 13.41 3.48 40.25
N GLN A 68 14.74 3.41 40.38
CA GLN A 68 15.47 2.39 41.14
C GLN A 68 15.18 2.50 42.64
#